data_AF-U7HSS0-F1
#
_entry.id   AF-U7HSS0-F1
#
_cell.length_a   1.000
_cell.length_b   1.000
_cell.length_c   1.000
_cell.angle_alpha   90.00
_cell.angle_beta   90.00
_cell.angle_gamma   90.00
#
_symmetry.space_group_name_H-M   'P 1'
#
loop_
_entity.id
_entity.type
_entity.pdbx_description
1 polymer ?
#
loop_
_entity_poly.entity_id
_entity_poly.type
_entity_poly.pdbx_seq_one_letter_code
_entity_poly.pdbx_strand_id
1 'polypeptide(L)'
;MTKQAAIPPKYSADWLEKLDGRTTLARAVNDRYHDLTQDLGGIDRMSYQRRSLCKRIVYMECVIEQQEAALSRGEEVDQGRLTQAVNTLIGLLKTVGLDRQARDVPDLATFLKQREGGK
;
A
#
# COMPACT_ATOMS: atom_id res chain seq x y z
N MET A 1 -9.57 19.93 -5.35
CA MET A 1 -8.35 19.19 -5.74
C MET A 1 -8.65 18.39 -6.99
N THR A 2 -7.84 18.53 -8.04
CA THR A 2 -7.99 17.77 -9.29
C THR A 2 -7.58 16.31 -9.05
N LYS A 3 -8.50 15.36 -9.25
CA LYS A 3 -8.20 13.93 -9.16
C LYS A 3 -7.40 13.47 -10.37
N GLN A 4 -6.40 12.62 -10.17
CA GLN A 4 -5.47 12.15 -11.20
C GLN A 4 -5.78 10.71 -11.59
N ALA A 5 -5.72 10.39 -12.89
CA ALA A 5 -5.97 9.04 -13.40
C ALA A 5 -4.71 8.15 -13.42
N ALA A 6 -3.53 8.74 -13.27
CA ALA A 6 -2.24 8.07 -13.33
C ALA A 6 -1.45 8.27 -12.04
N ILE A 7 -0.43 7.42 -11.82
CA ILE A 7 0.50 7.54 -10.70
C ILE A 7 1.29 8.85 -10.88
N PRO A 8 1.39 9.69 -9.84
CA PRO A 8 2.17 10.93 -9.96
C PRO A 8 3.65 10.61 -10.16
N PRO A 9 4.40 11.39 -10.97
CA PRO A 9 5.81 11.16 -11.24
C PRO A 9 6.72 11.42 -10.03
N LYS A 10 6.20 12.10 -9.01
CA LYS A 10 6.89 12.40 -7.75
C LYS A 10 5.99 12.01 -6.59
N TYR A 11 6.59 11.37 -5.60
CA TYR A 11 5.89 11.00 -4.38
C TYR A 11 5.41 12.24 -3.61
N SER A 12 4.18 12.17 -3.10
CA SER A 12 3.66 13.07 -2.06
C SER A 12 2.89 12.24 -1.03
N ALA A 13 2.81 12.70 0.22
CA ALA A 13 2.17 11.91 1.29
C ALA A 13 0.66 11.68 1.08
N ASP A 14 0.05 12.50 0.21
CA ASP A 14 -1.37 12.50 -0.17
C ASP A 14 -1.61 11.94 -1.59
N TRP A 15 -0.62 11.26 -2.18
CA TRP A 15 -0.69 10.80 -3.57
C TRP A 15 -1.86 9.83 -3.81
N LEU A 16 -2.12 8.94 -2.85
CA LEU A 16 -3.18 7.94 -2.92
C LEU A 16 -4.56 8.61 -2.91
N GLU A 17 -4.73 9.62 -2.05
CA GLU A 17 -5.95 10.42 -1.94
C GLU A 17 -6.25 11.26 -3.18
N LYS A 18 -5.21 11.59 -3.95
CA LYS A 18 -5.33 12.34 -5.21
C LYS A 18 -5.74 11.49 -6.40
N LEU A 19 -5.73 10.16 -6.29
CA LEU A 19 -6.16 9.29 -7.39
C LEU A 19 -7.67 9.36 -7.61
N ASP A 20 -8.10 9.29 -8.87
CA ASP A 20 -9.52 9.09 -9.20
C ASP A 20 -9.93 7.65 -8.92
N GLY A 21 -10.57 7.43 -7.77
CA GLY A 21 -11.06 6.12 -7.31
C GLY A 21 -12.01 5.38 -8.27
N ARG A 22 -12.49 6.03 -9.33
CA ARG A 22 -13.28 5.37 -10.39
C ARG A 22 -12.42 4.61 -11.40
N THR A 23 -11.11 4.89 -11.43
CA THR A 23 -10.16 4.19 -12.32
C THR A 23 -9.82 2.81 -11.76
N THR A 24 -9.54 1.87 -12.67
CA THR A 24 -9.08 0.52 -12.30
C THR A 24 -7.74 0.57 -11.56
N LEU A 25 -6.85 1.48 -11.97
CA LEU A 25 -5.58 1.74 -11.28
C LEU A 25 -5.80 2.15 -9.83
N ALA A 26 -6.64 3.16 -9.59
CA ALA A 26 -6.87 3.64 -8.23
C ALA A 26 -7.49 2.55 -7.33
N ARG A 27 -8.40 1.71 -7.86
CA ARG A 27 -8.92 0.56 -7.13
C ARG A 27 -7.82 -0.42 -6.75
N ALA A 28 -7.06 -0.91 -7.73
CA ALA A 28 -5.98 -1.87 -7.50
C ALA A 28 -4.95 -1.37 -6.49
N VAL A 29 -4.56 -0.10 -6.56
CA VAL A 29 -3.61 0.52 -5.64
C VAL A 29 -4.19 0.64 -4.23
N ASN A 30 -5.47 1.02 -4.09
CA ASN A 30 -6.13 1.07 -2.79
C ASN A 30 -6.29 -0.33 -2.18
N ASP A 31 -6.60 -1.35 -3.00
CA ASP A 31 -6.71 -2.74 -2.55
C ASP A 31 -5.35 -3.24 -2.02
N ARG A 32 -4.24 -3.00 -2.74
CA ARG A 32 -2.88 -3.30 -2.26
C ARG A 32 -2.55 -2.61 -0.95
N TYR A 33 -2.85 -1.31 -0.84
CA TYR A 33 -2.64 -0.56 0.40
C TYR A 33 -3.47 -1.12 1.56
N HIS A 34 -4.73 -1.44 1.28
CA HIS A 34 -5.61 -2.06 2.25
C HIS A 34 -5.02 -3.39 2.72
N ASP A 35 -4.73 -4.32 1.82
CA ASP A 35 -4.24 -5.66 2.16
C ASP A 35 -2.92 -5.62 2.93
N LEU A 36 -1.96 -4.81 2.48
CA LEU A 36 -0.70 -4.56 3.20
C LEU A 36 -0.96 -4.07 4.63
N THR A 37 -1.88 -3.11 4.80
CA THR A 37 -2.19 -2.61 6.14
C THR A 37 -2.99 -3.60 6.98
N GLN A 38 -3.83 -4.45 6.39
CA GLN A 38 -4.54 -5.50 7.09
C GLN A 38 -3.56 -6.54 7.65
N ASP A 39 -2.59 -6.97 6.83
CA ASP A 39 -1.60 -7.97 7.21
C ASP A 39 -0.63 -7.47 8.28
N LEU A 40 -0.42 -6.17 8.37
CA LEU A 40 0.37 -5.54 9.43
C LEU A 40 -0.46 -5.15 10.67
N GLY A 41 -1.62 -5.80 10.87
CA GLY A 41 -2.45 -5.67 12.07
C GLY A 41 -3.59 -4.66 11.98
N GLY A 42 -3.74 -3.96 10.85
CA GLY A 42 -4.77 -2.94 10.61
C GLY A 42 -4.32 -1.50 10.86
N ILE A 43 -4.84 -0.58 10.05
CA ILE A 43 -4.42 0.83 10.00
C ILE A 43 -4.56 1.59 11.33
N ASP A 44 -5.57 1.26 12.13
CA ASP A 44 -5.86 1.91 13.41
C ASP A 44 -4.83 1.56 14.49
N ARG A 45 -4.19 0.39 14.38
CA ARG A 45 -3.16 -0.10 15.31
C ARG A 45 -1.75 0.30 14.87
N MET A 46 -1.60 0.92 13.70
CA MET A 46 -0.30 1.32 13.17
C MET A 46 0.19 2.66 13.73
N SER A 47 1.49 2.71 14.01
CA SER A 47 2.17 3.99 14.19
C SER A 47 2.14 4.83 12.91
N TYR A 48 2.33 6.14 13.08
CA TYR A 48 2.46 7.05 11.94
C TYR A 48 3.56 6.60 10.95
N GLN A 49 4.71 6.16 11.45
CA GLN A 49 5.83 5.70 10.66
C GLN A 49 5.44 4.50 9.79
N ARG A 50 4.77 3.50 10.36
CA ARG A 50 4.28 2.32 9.61
C ARG A 50 3.30 2.73 8.51
N ARG A 51 2.33 3.59 8.81
CA ARG A 51 1.38 4.11 7.78
C ARG A 51 2.11 4.83 6.65
N SER A 52 3.11 5.65 7.00
CA SER A 52 3.94 6.39 6.05
C SER A 52 4.78 5.46 5.16
N LEU A 53 5.33 4.38 5.72
CA LEU A 53 6.07 3.37 4.98
C LEU A 53 5.15 2.57 4.04
N CYS A 54 3.96 2.16 4.49
CA CYS A 54 3.00 1.43 3.66
C CYS A 54 2.62 2.22 2.39
N LYS A 55 2.38 3.54 2.51
CA LYS A 55 2.12 4.39 1.33
C LYS A 55 3.29 4.46 0.35
N ARG A 56 4.53 4.39 0.84
CA ARG A 56 5.73 4.36 -0.01
C ARG A 56 5.93 3.00 -0.66
N ILE A 57 5.67 1.91 0.05
CA ILE A 57 5.74 0.55 -0.49
C ILE A 57 4.86 0.45 -1.74
N VAL A 58 3.57 0.79 -1.61
CA VAL A 58 2.62 0.74 -2.73
C VAL A 58 3.01 1.69 -3.87
N TYR A 59 3.54 2.88 -3.55
CA TYR A 59 4.04 3.79 -4.58
C TYR A 59 5.23 3.19 -5.34
N MET A 60 6.17 2.56 -4.64
CA MET A 60 7.35 1.94 -5.24
C MET A 60 6.97 0.74 -6.11
N GLU A 61 6.00 -0.08 -5.70
CA GLU A 61 5.42 -1.12 -6.54
C GLU A 61 4.92 -0.54 -7.87
N CYS A 62 4.15 0.55 -7.82
CA CYS A 62 3.64 1.20 -9.02
C CYS A 62 4.77 1.77 -9.92
N VAL A 63 5.84 2.30 -9.33
CA VAL A 63 7.00 2.81 -10.09
C VAL A 63 7.78 1.69 -10.77
N ILE A 64 7.91 0.54 -10.11
CA ILE A 64 8.56 -0.66 -10.65
C ILE A 64 7.71 -1.24 -11.78
N GLU A 65 6.41 -1.46 -11.55
CA GLU A 65 5.49 -2.00 -12.56
C GLU A 65 5.44 -1.16 -13.84
N GLN A 66 5.48 0.18 -13.73
CA GLN A 66 5.54 1.06 -14.91
C GLN A 66 6.80 0.83 -15.75
N GLN A 67 7.95 0.62 -15.10
CA GLN A 67 9.22 0.33 -15.77
C GLN A 67 9.23 -1.09 -16.36
N GLU A 68 8.72 -2.08 -15.63
CA GLU A 68 8.61 -3.46 -16.13
C GLU A 68 7.63 -3.56 -17.31
N ALA A 69 6.55 -2.79 -17.29
CA ALA A 69 5.63 -2.68 -18.42
C ALA A 69 6.26 -1.99 -19.63
N ALA A 70 7.17 -1.02 -19.43
CA ALA A 70 7.94 -0.43 -20.51
C ALA A 70 8.90 -1.45 -21.14
N LEU A 71 9.60 -2.23 -20.31
CA LEU A 71 10.43 -3.34 -20.78
C LEU A 71 9.65 -4.36 -21.62
N SER A 72 8.43 -4.72 -21.20
CA SER A 72 7.60 -5.69 -21.94
C SER A 72 7.12 -5.17 -23.30
N ARG A 73 7.10 -3.85 -23.50
CA ARG A 73 6.84 -3.21 -24.80
C ARG A 73 8.11 -3.03 -25.66
N GLY A 74 9.28 -3.44 -25.16
CA GLY A 74 10.56 -3.25 -25.84
C GLY A 74 11.11 -1.82 -25.74
N GLU A 75 10.60 -1.01 -24.81
CA GLU A 75 11.10 0.34 -24.56
C GLU A 75 12.42 0.29 -23.76
N GLU A 76 13.27 1.30 -23.96
CA GLU A 76 14.48 1.45 -23.17
C GLU A 76 14.13 1.87 -21.73
N VAL A 77 14.66 1.13 -20.76
CA VAL A 77 14.53 1.43 -19.33
C VAL A 77 15.93 1.47 -18.71
N ASP A 78 16.15 2.48 -17.88
CA ASP A 78 17.36 2.59 -17.06
C ASP A 78 17.38 1.48 -16.01
N GLN A 79 18.13 0.41 -16.29
CA GLN A 79 18.27 -0.75 -15.43
C GLN A 79 18.85 -0.40 -14.05
N GLY A 80 19.67 0.65 -13.96
CA GLY A 80 20.22 1.15 -12.70
C GLY A 80 19.13 1.75 -11.82
N ARG A 81 18.25 2.58 -12.40
CA ARG A 81 17.08 3.14 -11.69
C ARG A 81 16.09 2.07 -11.28
N LEU A 82 15.81 1.09 -12.15
CA LEU A 82 14.92 -0.03 -11.83
C LEU A 82 15.47 -0.85 -10.64
N THR A 83 16.77 -1.18 -10.68
CA THR A 83 17.45 -1.89 -9.59
C THR A 83 17.38 -1.11 -8.28
N GLN A 84 17.60 0.21 -8.31
CA GLN A 84 17.49 1.06 -7.12
C GLN A 84 16.05 1.10 -6.57
N ALA A 85 15.04 1.13 -7.44
CA ALA A 85 13.64 1.11 -7.05
C ALA A 85 13.29 -0.22 -6.34
N VAL A 86 13.70 -1.36 -6.90
CA VAL A 86 13.51 -2.69 -6.31
C VAL A 86 14.21 -2.82 -4.96
N ASN A 87 15.46 -2.38 -4.86
CA ASN A 87 16.21 -2.40 -3.59
C ASN A 87 15.54 -1.52 -2.52
N THR A 88 15.00 -0.37 -2.92
CA THR A 88 14.24 0.51 -2.02
C THR A 88 12.98 -0.19 -1.53
N LEU A 89 12.21 -0.82 -2.41
CA LEU A 89 11.02 -1.59 -2.05
C LEU A 89 11.34 -2.72 -1.06
N ILE A 90 12.38 -3.50 -1.32
CA ILE A 90 12.84 -4.57 -0.43
C ILE A 90 13.22 -4.02 0.96
N GLY A 91 13.92 -2.89 1.02
CA GLY A 91 14.29 -2.23 2.28
C GLY A 91 13.07 -1.78 3.08
N LEU A 92 12.08 -1.18 2.41
CA LEU A 92 10.83 -0.76 3.03
C LEU A 92 10.04 -1.95 3.58
N LEU A 93 9.89 -3.02 2.79
CA LEU A 93 9.19 -4.25 3.19
C LEU A 93 9.85 -4.91 4.41
N LYS A 94 11.19 -5.02 4.41
CA LYS A 94 11.94 -5.53 5.57
C LYS A 94 11.75 -4.66 6.82
N THR A 95 11.59 -3.35 6.65
CA THR A 95 11.39 -2.40 7.76
C THR A 95 10.00 -2.55 8.39
N VAL A 96 8.95 -2.77 7.60
CA VAL A 96 7.59 -2.96 8.13
C VAL A 96 7.34 -4.38 8.64
N GLY A 97 8.08 -5.37 8.10
CA GLY A 97 7.91 -6.80 8.38
C GLY A 97 7.21 -7.51 7.24
N LEU A 98 7.59 -8.77 7.00
CA LEU A 98 7.01 -9.63 5.96
C LEU A 98 5.96 -10.60 6.52
N ASP A 99 5.95 -10.81 7.83
CA ASP A 99 5.05 -11.74 8.48
C ASP A 99 3.67 -11.11 8.72
N ARG A 100 2.63 -11.88 8.41
CA ARG A 100 1.25 -11.48 8.71
C ARG A 100 1.02 -11.46 10.23
N GLN A 101 0.62 -10.30 10.74
CA GLN A 101 0.25 -10.12 12.14
C GLN A 101 -1.20 -10.54 12.36
N ALA A 102 -1.41 -11.60 13.14
CA ALA A 102 -2.74 -12.01 13.56
C ALA A 102 -3.41 -10.88 14.36
N ARG A 103 -4.68 -10.61 14.06
CA ARG A 103 -5.45 -9.67 14.85
C ARG A 103 -5.97 -10.36 16.10
N ASP A 104 -5.73 -9.73 17.24
CA ASP A 104 -6.46 -10.02 18.46
C ASP A 104 -7.92 -9.57 18.27
N VAL A 105 -8.78 -10.53 17.90
CA VAL A 105 -10.22 -10.37 17.72
C VAL A 105 -10.93 -11.17 18.81
N PRO A 106 -11.91 -10.58 19.52
CA PRO A 106 -12.67 -11.30 20.54
C PRO A 106 -13.40 -12.49 19.92
N ASP A 107 -13.52 -13.58 20.68
CA ASP A 107 -14.34 -14.71 20.26
C ASP A 107 -15.82 -14.30 20.11
N LEU A 108 -16.59 -15.12 19.39
CA LEU A 108 -17.99 -14.84 19.06
C LEU A 108 -18.82 -14.58 20.33
N ALA A 109 -18.59 -15.34 21.40
CA ALA A 109 -19.34 -15.19 22.65
C ALA A 109 -19.06 -13.84 23.32
N THR A 110 -17.80 -13.42 23.35
CA THR A 110 -17.34 -12.14 23.90
C THR A 110 -17.88 -10.98 23.08
N PHE A 111 -17.85 -11.09 21.74
CA PHE A 111 -18.41 -10.09 20.83
C PHE A 111 -19.93 -9.92 21.04
N LEU A 112 -20.68 -11.01 21.14
CA LEU A 112 -22.13 -10.97 21.37
C LEU A 112 -22.47 -10.31 22.72
N LYS A 113 -21.76 -10.66 23.80
CA LYS A 113 -21.94 -10.03 25.11
C LYS A 113 -21.66 -8.52 25.09
N GLN A 114 -20.59 -8.09 24.42
CA GLN A 114 -20.27 -6.66 24.27
C GLN A 114 -21.36 -5.92 23.48
N ARG A 115 -21.95 -6.55 22.46
CA ARG A 115 -23.04 -5.97 21.67
C ARG A 115 -24.35 -5.85 22.46
N GLU A 116 -24.64 -6.81 23.33
CA GLU A 116 -25.86 -6.82 24.14
C GLU A 116 -25.79 -5.88 25.36
N GLY A 117 -24.61 -5.71 25.95
CA GLY A 117 -24.39 -4.80 27.09
C GLY A 117 -24.23 -3.32 26.73
N GLY A 118 -24.25 -2.96 25.44
CA GLY A 118 -24.12 -1.58 24.94
C GLY A 118 -25.45 -0.87 24.66
N LYS A 119 -26.57 -1.34 25.23
CA LYS A 119 -27.87 -0.63 25.22
C LYS A 119 -28.07 0.19 26.49
#